data_AF-A0A1V4UIM2-F1
#
_entry.id   AF-A0A1V4UIM2-F1
#
_cell.length_a   1.000
_cell.length_b   1.000
_cell.length_c   1.000
_cell.angle_alpha   90.00
_cell.angle_beta   90.00
_cell.angle_gamma   90.00
#
_symmetry.space_group_name_H-M   'P 1'
#
loop_
_entity.id
_entity.type
_entity.pdbx_description
1 polymer ?
#
loop_
_entity_poly.entity_id
_entity_poly.type
_entity_poly.pdbx_seq_one_letter_code
_entity_poly.pdbx_strand_id
1 'polypeptide(L)'
;MIGEVFTETEYHLVVFGTCGTVPAELELMYPYAHYHYMIGKCTDPVVLEDFLEIETYRLEGYLKKTKNLYRKRTAYCIGIFREAMIRACSRSGISLDLLLPTKPTIDRMRDPDCPFPEGSLSMQEYMDEFRDGLRSLKRP
;
A
#
# COMPACT_ATOMS: atom_id res chain seq x y z
N MET A 1 -8.98 13.47 3.36
CA MET A 1 -8.83 12.28 4.24
C MET A 1 -7.59 12.36 5.13
N ILE A 2 -6.34 12.19 4.65
CA ILE A 2 -5.15 12.29 5.55
C ILE A 2 -5.04 13.68 6.18
N GLY A 3 -5.22 14.74 5.37
CA GLY A 3 -5.24 16.14 5.82
C GLY A 3 -6.35 16.51 6.81
N GLU A 4 -7.35 15.63 7.02
CA GLU A 4 -8.37 15.82 8.08
C GLU A 4 -7.83 15.41 9.46
N VAL A 5 -6.75 14.63 9.50
CA VAL A 5 -6.15 14.10 10.73
C VAL A 5 -4.79 14.73 10.97
N PHE A 6 -3.92 14.81 9.97
CA PHE A 6 -2.56 15.34 10.07
C PHE A 6 -2.39 16.62 9.25
N THR A 7 -1.61 17.58 9.76
CA THR A 7 -1.16 18.72 8.95
C THR A 7 -0.11 18.25 7.94
N GLU A 8 0.09 19.00 6.86
CA GLU A 8 1.03 18.64 5.78
C GLU A 8 2.48 18.45 6.25
N THR A 9 2.85 18.99 7.41
CA THR A 9 4.17 18.83 8.01
C THR A 9 4.29 17.62 8.94
N GLU A 10 3.17 16.95 9.26
CA GLU A 10 3.12 15.80 10.17
C GLU A 10 3.20 14.45 9.44
N TYR A 11 3.03 14.42 8.12
CA TYR A 11 3.06 13.20 7.33
C TYR A 11 3.87 13.36 6.05
N HIS A 12 4.30 12.22 5.51
CA HIS A 12 4.91 12.13 4.19
C HIS A 12 4.19 11.00 3.43
N LEU A 13 3.61 11.34 2.28
CA LEU A 13 2.85 10.39 1.47
C LEU A 13 3.76 9.76 0.43
N VAL A 14 3.70 8.44 0.35
CA VAL A 14 4.52 7.64 -0.57
C VAL A 14 3.59 6.74 -1.36
N VAL A 15 3.68 6.84 -2.68
CA VAL A 15 2.95 5.98 -3.61
C VAL A 15 3.86 4.85 -4.03
N PHE A 16 3.34 3.63 -4.04
CA PHE A 16 4.05 2.48 -4.56
C PHE A 16 3.18 1.65 -5.48
N GLY A 17 3.81 1.08 -6.49
CA GLY A 17 3.18 0.23 -7.49
C GLY A 17 4.24 -0.36 -8.43
N THR A 18 3.81 -0.85 -9.58
CA THR A 18 4.71 -1.47 -10.58
C THR A 18 5.81 -0.54 -11.09
N CYS A 19 5.63 0.77 -10.95
CA CYS A 19 6.60 1.80 -11.28
C CYS A 19 7.63 2.06 -10.17
N GLY A 20 7.53 1.38 -9.02
CA GLY A 20 8.40 1.56 -7.88
C GLY A 20 7.73 2.36 -6.75
N THR A 21 8.55 2.85 -5.83
CA THR A 21 8.13 3.52 -4.59
C THR A 21 8.65 4.95 -4.58
N VAL A 22 7.75 5.93 -4.61
CA VAL A 22 8.08 7.36 -4.78
C VAL A 22 7.30 8.26 -3.81
N PRO A 23 7.90 9.36 -3.34
CA PRO A 23 7.15 10.45 -2.72
C PRO A 23 6.02 10.94 -3.63
N ALA A 24 4.87 11.28 -3.07
CA ALA A 24 3.70 11.73 -3.83
C ALA A 24 3.99 13.00 -4.65
N GLU A 25 4.91 13.85 -4.19
CA GLU A 25 5.37 15.06 -4.87
C GLU A 25 6.04 14.75 -6.23
N LEU A 26 6.51 13.51 -6.42
CA LEU A 26 7.16 13.05 -7.65
C LEU A 26 6.26 12.14 -8.49
N GLU A 27 5.01 11.87 -8.07
CA GLU A 27 4.11 10.91 -8.73
C GLU A 27 3.88 11.28 -10.21
N LEU A 28 3.62 12.56 -10.49
CA LEU A 28 3.36 13.05 -11.85
C LEU A 28 4.62 13.17 -12.70
N MET A 29 5.81 13.03 -12.12
CA MET A 29 7.07 13.03 -12.87
C MET A 29 7.37 11.66 -13.49
N TYR A 30 6.60 10.63 -13.13
CA TYR A 30 6.77 9.31 -13.72
C TYR A 30 6.24 9.29 -15.16
N PRO A 31 7.03 8.82 -16.15
CA PRO A 31 6.64 8.83 -17.57
C PRO A 31 5.41 7.97 -17.90
N TYR A 32 4.85 7.27 -16.90
CA TYR A 32 3.68 6.41 -17.01
C TYR A 32 2.54 6.81 -16.06
N ALA A 33 2.49 8.05 -15.56
CA ALA A 33 1.39 8.54 -14.70
C ALA A 33 -0.01 8.46 -15.35
N HIS A 34 -0.09 8.17 -16.66
CA HIS A 34 -1.31 7.99 -17.42
C HIS A 34 -1.45 6.55 -17.97
N TYR A 35 -1.45 5.54 -17.11
CA TYR A 35 -1.80 4.18 -17.53
C TYR A 35 -3.28 4.11 -17.95
N HIS A 36 -3.54 3.73 -19.21
CA HIS A 36 -4.85 3.28 -19.67
C HIS A 36 -5.06 1.76 -19.50
N TYR A 37 -3.97 1.02 -19.25
CA TYR A 37 -3.99 -0.43 -19.11
C TYR A 37 -3.20 -0.83 -17.88
N MET A 38 -3.91 -1.35 -16.87
CA MET A 38 -3.30 -2.19 -15.85
C MET A 38 -2.92 -3.51 -16.51
N ILE A 39 -1.77 -4.09 -16.15
CA ILE A 39 -1.49 -5.50 -16.46
C ILE A 39 -2.73 -6.28 -16.04
N GLY A 40 -3.37 -6.93 -17.01
CA GLY A 40 -4.61 -7.66 -16.79
C GLY A 40 -4.43 -8.78 -15.76
N LYS A 41 -5.51 -9.51 -15.49
CA LYS A 41 -5.53 -10.68 -14.59
C LYS A 41 -4.57 -11.77 -15.10
N CYS A 42 -3.28 -11.65 -14.82
CA CYS A 42 -2.31 -12.71 -15.03
C CYS A 42 -2.57 -13.76 -13.95
N THR A 43 -2.89 -14.98 -14.35
CA THR A 43 -3.13 -16.11 -13.44
C THR A 43 -1.98 -17.11 -13.43
N ASP A 44 -0.89 -16.82 -14.15
CA ASP A 44 0.29 -17.66 -14.16
C ASP A 44 1.01 -17.55 -12.80
N PRO A 45 1.13 -18.65 -12.04
CA PRO A 45 1.73 -18.61 -10.71
C PRO A 45 3.20 -18.17 -10.71
N VAL A 46 3.96 -18.49 -11.76
CA VAL A 46 5.38 -18.13 -11.85
C VAL A 46 5.51 -16.63 -12.06
N VAL A 47 4.72 -16.07 -12.97
CA VAL A 47 4.71 -14.62 -13.22
C VAL A 47 4.27 -13.85 -11.98
N LEU A 48 3.25 -14.35 -11.26
CA LEU A 48 2.79 -13.74 -10.02
C LEU A 48 3.84 -13.78 -8.91
N GLU A 49 4.56 -14.90 -8.77
CA GLU A 49 5.63 -15.02 -7.77
C GLU A 49 6.83 -14.11 -8.12
N ASP A 50 7.24 -14.05 -9.39
CA ASP A 50 8.29 -13.15 -9.85
C ASP A 50 7.91 -11.68 -9.63
N PHE A 51 6.67 -11.31 -9.95
CA PHE A 51 6.14 -9.99 -9.68
C PHE A 51 6.20 -9.67 -8.19
N LEU A 52 5.73 -10.59 -7.35
CA LEU A 52 5.72 -10.44 -5.91
C LEU A 52 7.12 -10.27 -5.33
N GLU A 53 8.10 -11.01 -5.86
CA GLU A 53 9.50 -10.89 -5.45
C GLU A 53 10.10 -9.53 -5.83
N ILE A 54 9.84 -9.05 -7.05
CA ILE A 54 10.30 -7.74 -7.53
C ILE A 54 9.74 -6.61 -6.65
N GLU A 55 8.43 -6.63 -6.37
CA GLU A 55 7.79 -5.61 -5.55
C GLU A 55 8.23 -5.70 -4.08
N THR A 56 8.43 -6.91 -3.57
CA THR A 56 8.99 -7.14 -2.23
C THR A 56 10.37 -6.50 -2.10
N TYR A 57 11.28 -6.76 -3.04
CA TYR A 57 12.63 -6.20 -3.04
C TYR A 57 12.64 -4.67 -3.07
N ARG A 58 11.77 -4.05 -3.88
CA ARG A 58 11.65 -2.59 -3.97
C ARG A 58 11.19 -1.98 -2.65
N LEU A 59 10.13 -2.52 -2.05
CA LEU A 59 9.60 -2.08 -0.78
C LEU A 59 10.60 -2.29 0.37
N GLU A 60 11.30 -3.43 0.40
CA GLU A 60 12.35 -3.71 1.36
C GLU A 60 13.47 -2.65 1.29
N GLY A 61 13.91 -2.32 0.08
CA GLY A 61 14.89 -1.27 -0.16
C GLY A 61 14.44 0.10 0.36
N TYR A 62 13.18 0.47 0.12
CA TYR A 62 12.61 1.71 0.64
C TYR A 62 12.55 1.72 2.18
N LEU A 63 12.03 0.65 2.80
CA LEU A 63 11.94 0.52 4.25
C LEU A 63 13.32 0.65 4.89
N LYS A 64 14.34 -0.07 4.37
CA LYS A 64 15.72 -0.01 4.87
C LYS A 64 16.32 1.39 4.78
N LYS A 65 16.12 2.09 3.66
CA LYS A 65 16.63 3.46 3.45
C LYS A 65 15.97 4.48 4.39
N THR A 66 14.73 4.23 4.78
CA THR A 66 13.93 5.18 5.59
C THR A 66 13.75 4.73 7.04
N LYS A 67 14.48 3.71 7.50
CA LYS A 67 14.31 3.06 8.80
C LYS A 67 14.35 4.03 10.00
N ASN A 68 15.13 5.10 9.92
CA ASN A 68 15.31 6.08 11.00
C ASN A 68 14.61 7.42 10.73
N LEU A 69 13.84 7.54 9.65
CA LEU A 69 13.23 8.81 9.24
C LEU A 69 11.83 9.00 9.82
N TYR A 70 11.04 7.92 9.85
CA TYR A 70 9.64 7.97 10.26
C TYR A 70 9.44 7.30 11.63
N ARG A 71 8.71 8.00 12.51
CA ARG A 71 8.32 7.48 13.83
C ARG A 71 7.19 6.47 13.74
N LYS A 72 6.23 6.72 12.83
CA LYS A 72 5.08 5.85 12.57
C LYS A 72 5.00 5.56 11.07
N ARG A 73 4.59 4.35 10.69
CA ARG A 73 4.45 3.86 9.31
C ARG A 73 3.10 3.21 9.12
N THR A 74 2.38 3.64 8.09
CA THR A 74 1.11 3.02 7.69
C THR A 74 1.18 2.65 6.23
N ALA A 75 0.79 1.43 5.90
CA ALA A 75 0.55 1.03 4.51
C ALA A 75 -0.95 0.87 4.27
N TYR A 76 -1.44 1.44 3.17
CA TYR A 76 -2.81 1.33 2.72
C TYR A 76 -2.83 0.61 1.37
N CYS A 77 -2.96 -0.72 1.39
CA CYS A 77 -2.83 -1.57 0.21
C CYS A 77 -3.57 -2.91 0.35
N ILE A 78 -3.98 -3.46 -0.79
CA ILE A 78 -4.67 -4.75 -0.97
C ILE A 78 -3.95 -5.62 -2.02
N GLY A 79 -4.40 -6.86 -2.20
CA GLY A 79 -3.91 -7.78 -3.20
C GLY A 79 -2.42 -8.11 -3.09
N ILE A 80 -1.78 -8.30 -4.24
CA ILE A 80 -0.35 -8.69 -4.32
C ILE A 80 0.60 -7.65 -3.71
N PHE A 81 0.24 -6.36 -3.75
CA PHE A 81 1.02 -5.29 -3.13
C PHE A 81 0.98 -5.35 -1.61
N ARG A 82 -0.13 -5.81 -1.03
CA ARG A 82 -0.23 -6.07 0.40
C ARG A 82 0.70 -7.21 0.82
N GLU A 83 0.67 -8.30 0.06
CA GLU A 83 1.56 -9.44 0.31
C GLU A 83 3.04 -9.02 0.17
N ALA A 84 3.37 -8.24 -0.87
CA ALA A 84 4.72 -7.69 -1.06
C ALA A 84 5.18 -6.85 0.13
N MET A 85 4.29 -6.00 0.67
CA MET A 85 4.57 -5.19 1.86
C MET A 85 4.81 -6.06 3.09
N ILE A 86 4.02 -7.11 3.31
CA ILE A 86 4.21 -8.06 4.43
C ILE A 86 5.58 -8.75 4.32
N ARG A 87 5.91 -9.28 3.15
CA ARG A 87 7.21 -9.92 2.88
C ARG A 87 8.36 -8.93 3.07
N ALA A 88 8.22 -7.69 2.60
CA ALA A 88 9.22 -6.64 2.73
C ALA A 88 9.46 -6.24 4.19
N CYS A 89 8.41 -6.12 4.99
CA CYS A 89 8.52 -5.88 6.44
C CYS A 89 9.27 -7.02 7.14
N SER A 90 8.92 -8.27 6.82
CA SER A 90 9.60 -9.46 7.33
C SER A 90 11.10 -9.48 6.98
N ARG A 91 11.45 -9.26 5.72
CA ARG A 91 12.85 -9.25 5.23
C ARG A 91 13.68 -8.08 5.75
N SER A 92 13.06 -6.91 5.93
CA SER A 92 13.75 -5.72 6.43
C SER A 92 13.85 -5.66 7.95
N GLY A 93 13.03 -6.42 8.68
CA GLY A 93 12.89 -6.31 10.13
C GLY A 93 12.21 -5.01 10.57
N ILE A 94 11.51 -4.32 9.66
CA ILE A 94 10.85 -3.04 9.93
C ILE A 94 9.34 -3.27 9.96
N SER A 95 8.72 -2.95 11.08
CA SER A 95 7.27 -3.07 11.26
C SER A 95 6.53 -1.82 10.78
N LEU A 96 5.28 -2.03 10.39
CA LEU A 96 4.29 -0.99 10.22
C LEU A 96 3.47 -0.88 11.51
N ASP A 97 3.08 0.35 11.87
CA ASP A 97 2.11 0.58 12.94
C ASP A 97 0.71 0.17 12.50
N LEU A 98 0.38 0.41 11.22
CA LEU A 98 -0.88 0.01 10.61
C LEU A 98 -0.67 -0.55 9.21
N LEU A 99 -1.39 -1.64 8.93
CA LEU A 99 -1.46 -2.23 7.60
C LEU A 99 -2.94 -2.43 7.24
N LEU A 100 -3.45 -1.46 6.47
CA LEU A 100 -4.87 -1.28 6.18
C LEU A 100 -5.16 -1.46 4.67
N PRO A 101 -6.41 -1.75 4.27
CA PRO A 101 -7.50 -2.26 5.11
C PRO A 101 -7.07 -3.53 5.87
N THR A 102 -7.73 -3.83 6.98
CA THR A 102 -7.40 -5.05 7.75
C THR A 102 -7.85 -6.29 6.99
N LYS A 103 -7.22 -7.44 7.26
CA LYS A 103 -7.63 -8.71 6.64
C LYS A 103 -9.12 -9.02 6.88
N PRO A 104 -9.69 -8.86 8.10
CA PRO A 104 -11.12 -9.03 8.32
C PRO A 104 -11.99 -8.12 7.44
N THR A 105 -11.58 -6.86 7.24
CA THR A 105 -12.31 -5.92 6.38
C THR A 105 -12.23 -6.35 4.91
N ILE A 106 -11.05 -6.76 4.42
CA ILE A 106 -10.88 -7.29 3.06
C ILE A 106 -11.74 -8.54 2.84
N ASP A 107 -11.71 -9.49 3.79
CA ASP A 107 -12.45 -10.75 3.67
C ASP A 107 -13.98 -10.50 3.67
N ARG A 108 -14.47 -9.52 4.44
CA ARG A 108 -15.88 -9.10 4.46
C ARG A 108 -16.33 -8.44 3.16
N MET A 109 -15.46 -7.63 2.55
CA MET A 109 -15.76 -6.90 1.32
C MET A 109 -15.51 -7.72 0.05
N ARG A 110 -15.03 -8.97 0.20
CA ARG A 110 -14.65 -9.81 -0.92
C ARG A 110 -15.85 -10.25 -1.74
N ASP A 111 -15.84 -9.95 -3.04
CA ASP A 111 -16.84 -10.40 -4.00
C ASP A 111 -16.22 -11.37 -5.02
N PRO A 112 -16.46 -12.70 -4.91
CA PRO A 112 -15.86 -13.68 -5.81
C PRO A 112 -16.35 -13.55 -7.27
N ASP A 113 -17.48 -12.88 -7.51
CA ASP A 113 -18.04 -12.70 -8.84
C ASP A 113 -17.42 -11.49 -9.56
N CYS A 114 -16.67 -10.65 -8.85
CA CYS A 114 -15.91 -9.55 -9.43
C CYS A 114 -14.56 -9.98 -10.02
N PRO A 115 -14.13 -9.39 -11.16
CA PRO A 115 -12.79 -9.61 -11.71
C PRO A 115 -11.66 -9.30 -10.73
N PHE A 116 -11.90 -8.34 -9.83
CA PHE A 116 -11.04 -7.98 -8.70
C PHE A 116 -11.80 -8.24 -7.40
N PRO A 117 -11.67 -9.44 -6.80
CA PRO A 117 -12.53 -9.81 -5.68
C PRO A 117 -12.38 -8.93 -4.44
N GLU A 118 -11.22 -8.32 -4.24
CA GLU A 118 -10.95 -7.44 -3.10
C GLU A 118 -11.43 -5.99 -3.34
N GLY A 119 -11.95 -5.70 -4.53
CA GLY A 119 -12.46 -4.39 -4.91
C GLY A 119 -11.37 -3.34 -5.08
N SER A 120 -11.73 -2.09 -4.75
CA SER A 120 -10.86 -0.91 -4.86
C SER A 120 -10.60 -0.30 -3.50
N LEU A 121 -9.41 0.24 -3.27
CA LEU A 121 -9.09 1.05 -2.08
C LEU A 121 -9.96 2.32 -1.95
N SER A 122 -10.73 2.68 -2.98
CA SER A 122 -11.71 3.76 -2.92
C SER A 122 -13.09 3.35 -2.38
N MET A 123 -13.27 2.09 -1.97
CA MET A 123 -14.52 1.64 -1.34
C MET A 123 -14.70 2.34 0.00
N GLN A 124 -15.95 2.70 0.33
CA GLN A 124 -16.27 3.53 1.48
C GLN A 124 -15.80 2.88 2.79
N GLU A 125 -15.99 1.57 2.93
CA GLU A 125 -15.60 0.80 4.12
C GLU A 125 -14.08 0.82 4.34
N TYR A 126 -13.31 0.76 3.26
CA TYR A 126 -11.85 0.83 3.34
C TYR A 126 -11.39 2.25 3.69
N MET A 127 -12.02 3.27 3.10
CA MET A 127 -11.71 4.67 3.41
C MET A 127 -12.07 5.04 4.86
N ASP A 128 -13.19 4.52 5.37
CA ASP A 128 -13.61 4.76 6.74
C ASP A 128 -12.68 4.05 7.74
N GLU A 129 -12.32 2.78 7.49
CA GLU A 129 -11.34 2.07 8.31
C GLU A 129 -9.97 2.78 8.28
N PHE A 130 -9.56 3.29 7.11
CA PHE A 130 -8.33 4.04 6.98
C PHE A 130 -8.37 5.35 7.78
N ARG A 131 -9.46 6.12 7.68
CA ARG A 131 -9.65 7.36 8.46
C ARG A 131 -9.57 7.09 9.97
N ASP A 132 -10.21 6.04 10.45
CA ASP A 132 -10.19 5.67 11.87
C ASP A 132 -8.83 5.17 12.33
N GLY A 133 -8.15 4.40 11.47
CA GLY A 133 -6.74 4.03 11.68
C GLY A 133 -5.85 5.25 11.86
N LEU A 134 -5.92 6.23 10.96
CA LEU A 134 -5.14 7.47 11.05
C LEU A 134 -5.43 8.23 12.36
N ARG A 135 -6.70 8.32 12.76
CA ARG A 135 -7.10 8.95 14.04
C ARG A 135 -6.49 8.24 15.25
N SER A 136 -6.39 6.90 15.21
CA SER A 136 -5.76 6.13 16.27
C SER A 136 -4.26 6.44 16.41
N LEU A 137 -3.56 6.72 15.30
CA LEU A 137 -2.13 7.05 15.32
C LEU A 137 -1.85 8.46 15.84
N LYS A 138 -2.80 9.39 15.72
CA LYS A 138 -2.62 10.75 16.23
C LYS A 138 -2.79 10.85 17.74
N ARG A 139 -3.40 9.85 18.39
CA ARG A 139 -3.51 9.82 19.85
C ARG A 139 -2.10 9.66 20.46
N PRO A 140 -1.79 10.46 21.51
CA PRO A 140 -0.47 10.49 22.14
C PRO A 140 -0.08 9.15 22.75
#